data_AF-A0A918LNV1-F1
#
_entry.id   AF-A0A918LNV1-F1
#
_cell.length_a   1.000
_cell.length_b   1.000
_cell.length_c   1.000
_cell.angle_alpha   90.00
_cell.angle_beta   90.00
_cell.angle_gamma   90.00
#
_symmetry.space_group_name_H-M   'P 1'
#
loop_
_entity.id
_entity.type
_entity.pdbx_description
1 polymer ?
#
loop_
_entity_poly.entity_id
_entity_poly.type
_entity_poly.pdbx_seq_one_letter_code
_entity_poly.pdbx_strand_id
1 'polypeptide(L)'
;MPSAPALPLSEVVEFFGWRAAAACSGLPPQVVFSKRENEARPALMACERCPVVRRCEEAVAPAESFFDGVSAGRLWRNGRPVVLKDARRRARGAA
;
A
#
# COMPACT_ATOMS: atom_id res chain seq x y z
N MET A 1 30.71 -12.75 13.39
CA MET A 1 30.05 -11.47 13.04
C MET A 1 29.61 -11.59 11.58
N PRO A 2 28.31 -11.63 11.25
CA PRO A 2 27.91 -11.69 9.84
C PRO A 2 28.14 -10.32 9.18
N SER A 3 28.86 -10.33 8.06
CA SER A 3 29.03 -9.18 7.17
C SER A 3 27.66 -8.80 6.60
N ALA A 4 27.19 -7.59 6.88
CA ALA A 4 26.05 -7.03 6.19
C ALA A 4 26.43 -6.79 4.72
N PRO A 5 25.71 -7.34 3.73
CA PRO A 5 25.91 -6.93 2.35
C PRO A 5 25.55 -5.45 2.25
N ALA A 6 26.53 -4.63 1.87
CA ALA A 6 26.30 -3.26 1.45
C ALA A 6 25.51 -3.30 0.14
N LEU A 7 24.19 -3.36 0.25
CA LEU A 7 23.31 -3.20 -0.90
C LEU A 7 23.67 -1.87 -1.59
N PRO A 8 23.82 -1.86 -2.93
CA PRO A 8 24.27 -0.68 -3.65
C PRO A 8 23.31 0.48 -3.38
N LEU A 9 23.84 1.68 -3.13
CA LEU A 9 23.06 2.90 -2.90
C LEU A 9 22.00 3.14 -3.99
N SER A 10 22.23 2.66 -5.21
CA SER A 10 21.27 2.67 -6.32
C SER A 10 20.04 1.80 -6.10
N GLU A 11 20.15 0.63 -5.46
CA GLU A 11 18.98 -0.14 -5.01
C GLU A 11 18.24 0.58 -3.89
N VAL A 12 18.96 1.24 -2.97
CA VAL A 12 18.34 2.03 -1.90
C VAL A 12 17.56 3.21 -2.50
N VAL A 13 18.14 3.94 -3.45
CA VAL A 13 17.46 5.06 -4.14
C VAL A 13 16.29 4.58 -4.99
N GLU A 14 16.38 3.42 -5.65
CA GLU A 14 15.26 2.77 -6.35
C GLU A 14 14.15 2.35 -5.38
N PHE A 15 14.49 1.72 -4.26
CA PHE A 15 13.53 1.25 -3.24
C PHE A 15 12.82 2.40 -2.53
N PHE A 16 13.54 3.48 -2.24
CA PHE A 16 12.99 4.68 -1.62
C PHE A 16 12.30 5.60 -2.62
N GLY A 17 12.69 5.60 -3.90
CA GLY A 17 12.18 6.53 -4.91
C GLY A 17 10.69 6.32 -5.20
N TRP A 18 10.28 5.08 -5.44
CA TRP A 18 8.86 4.79 -5.71
C TRP A 18 8.01 4.83 -4.43
N ARG A 19 8.58 4.45 -3.27
CA ARG A 19 7.87 4.55 -1.98
C ARG A 19 7.63 6.01 -1.58
N ALA A 20 8.58 6.91 -1.87
CA ALA A 20 8.41 8.34 -1.67
C ALA A 20 7.34 8.93 -2.61
N ALA A 21 7.27 8.43 -3.86
CA ALA A 21 6.24 8.79 -4.83
C ALA A 21 4.84 8.21 -4.51
N ALA A 22 4.72 7.34 -3.50
CA ALA A 22 3.44 6.82 -3.09
C ALA A 22 2.59 7.95 -2.50
N ALA A 23 1.37 8.13 -3.01
CA ALA A 23 0.46 9.16 -2.49
C ALA A 23 0.12 8.97 -0.99
N CYS A 24 0.28 7.74 -0.47
CA CYS A 24 0.10 7.43 0.94
C CYS A 24 1.34 7.69 1.81
N SER A 25 2.49 8.10 1.25
CA SER A 25 3.74 8.33 2.00
C SER A 25 3.63 9.49 3.00
N GLY A 26 2.76 10.46 2.73
CA GLY A 26 2.48 11.59 3.63
C GLY A 26 1.41 11.33 4.69
N LEU A 27 0.81 10.13 4.72
CA LEU A 27 -0.22 9.77 5.70
C LEU A 27 0.38 9.07 6.92
N PRO A 28 -0.25 9.20 8.11
CA PRO A 28 0.25 8.55 9.30
C PRO A 28 0.17 7.01 9.15
N PRO A 29 1.15 6.26 9.65
CA PRO A 29 1.22 4.81 9.47
C PRO A 29 -0.02 4.10 10.06
N GLN A 30 -0.61 4.63 11.13
CA GLN A 30 -1.84 4.10 11.71
C GLN A 30 -3.05 4.09 10.75
N VAL A 31 -3.06 4.97 9.74
CA VAL A 31 -4.08 5.03 8.68
C VAL A 31 -3.77 4.02 7.58
N VAL A 32 -2.49 3.87 7.20
CA VAL A 32 -2.05 2.93 6.14
C VAL A 32 -2.12 1.48 6.63
N PHE A 33 -1.68 1.19 7.85
CA PHE A 33 -1.69 -0.14 8.46
C PHE A 33 -2.98 -0.43 9.24
N SER A 34 -4.00 0.42 9.09
CA SER A 34 -5.26 0.23 9.81
C SER A 34 -6.04 -0.96 9.26
N LYS A 35 -6.49 -1.84 10.15
CA LYS A 35 -7.40 -2.95 9.81
C LYS A 35 -8.86 -2.50 9.68
N ARG A 36 -9.17 -1.27 10.10
CA ARG A 36 -10.52 -0.69 10.07
C ARG A 36 -10.71 0.15 8.81
N GLU A 37 -11.78 -0.12 8.07
CA GLU A 37 -12.15 0.62 6.84
C GLU A 37 -12.24 2.13 7.07
N ASN A 38 -12.86 2.57 8.18
CA ASN A 38 -13.01 4.00 8.49
C ASN A 38 -11.68 4.72 8.71
N GLU A 39 -10.72 4.05 9.34
CA GLU A 39 -9.38 4.61 9.59
C GLU A 39 -8.49 4.49 8.35
N ALA A 40 -8.71 3.48 7.51
CA ALA A 40 -7.98 3.24 6.25
C ALA A 40 -8.49 4.07 5.06
N ARG A 41 -9.70 4.64 5.15
CA ARG A 41 -10.31 5.48 4.10
C ARG A 41 -9.38 6.55 3.51
N PRO A 42 -8.66 7.37 4.30
CA PRO A 42 -7.77 8.39 3.76
C PRO A 42 -6.64 7.78 2.92
N ALA A 43 -6.07 6.64 3.36
CA ALA A 43 -5.04 5.93 2.60
C ALA A 43 -5.60 5.34 1.30
N LEU A 44 -6.81 4.78 1.32
CA LEU A 44 -7.45 4.25 0.12
C LEU A 44 -7.68 5.34 -0.93
N MET A 45 -8.20 6.51 -0.51
CA MET A 45 -8.41 7.66 -1.40
C MET A 45 -7.10 8.15 -2.03
N ALA A 46 -6.02 8.22 -1.24
CA ALA A 46 -4.71 8.60 -1.76
C ALA A 46 -4.18 7.55 -2.74
N CYS A 47 -4.31 6.27 -2.40
CA CYS A 47 -3.83 5.16 -3.22
C CYS A 47 -4.58 5.00 -4.56
N GLU A 48 -5.85 5.44 -4.68
CA GLU A 48 -6.60 5.39 -5.95
C GLU A 48 -5.92 6.19 -7.07
N ARG A 49 -5.21 7.28 -6.74
CA ARG A 49 -4.53 8.15 -7.72
C ARG A 49 -3.02 7.94 -7.75
N CYS A 50 -2.55 6.88 -7.08
CA CYS A 50 -1.14 6.66 -6.87
C CYS A 50 -0.48 6.02 -8.11
N PRO A 51 0.60 6.59 -8.65
CA PRO A 51 1.25 6.05 -9.85
C PRO A 51 2.03 4.74 -9.58
N VAL A 52 2.33 4.45 -8.31
CA VAL A 52 3.15 3.30 -7.91
C VAL A 52 2.33 2.10 -7.42
N VAL A 53 1.03 2.03 -7.75
CA VAL A 53 0.12 0.95 -7.28
C VAL A 53 0.63 -0.45 -7.66
N ARG A 54 1.06 -0.67 -8.91
CA ARG A 54 1.62 -1.98 -9.35
C ARG A 54 2.87 -2.36 -8.56
N ARG A 55 3.85 -1.44 -8.49
CA ARG A 55 5.11 -1.67 -7.77
C ARG A 55 4.89 -1.87 -6.27
N CYS A 56 3.87 -1.20 -5.70
CA CYS A 56 3.45 -1.37 -4.31
C CYS A 56 2.86 -2.76 -4.04
N GLU A 57 2.03 -3.28 -4.95
CA GLU A 57 1.49 -4.64 -4.83
C GLU A 57 2.60 -5.70 -4.90
N GLU A 58 3.49 -5.58 -5.89
CA GLU A 58 4.61 -6.51 -6.11
C GLU A 58 5.60 -6.50 -4.94
N ALA A 59 5.92 -5.32 -4.39
CA ALA A 59 6.89 -5.21 -3.30
C ALA A 59 6.34 -5.65 -1.94
N VAL A 60 5.04 -5.46 -1.69
CA VAL A 60 4.40 -5.91 -0.44
C VAL A 60 4.04 -7.39 -0.52
N ALA A 61 3.75 -7.89 -1.73
CA ALA A 61 3.27 -9.25 -1.99
C ALA A 61 2.26 -9.68 -0.92
N PRO A 62 1.15 -8.95 -0.76
CA PRO A 62 0.32 -9.05 0.43
C PRO A 62 -0.26 -10.44 0.65
N ALA A 63 -0.49 -11.21 -0.42
CA ALA A 63 -0.92 -12.60 -0.37
C ALA A 63 0.14 -13.55 0.23
N GLU A 64 1.42 -13.31 -0.04
CA GLU A 64 2.54 -14.12 0.47
C GLU A 64 2.97 -13.66 1.87
N SER A 65 2.95 -12.34 2.10
CA SER A 65 3.40 -11.72 3.36
C SER A 65 2.32 -11.66 4.46
N PHE A 66 1.12 -12.19 4.21
CA PHE A 66 -0.04 -12.09 5.11
C PHE A 66 -0.32 -10.66 5.57
N PHE A 67 -0.12 -9.69 4.67
CA PHE A 67 -0.15 -8.28 5.02
C PHE A 67 -1.54 -7.85 5.52
N ASP A 68 -1.53 -7.01 6.56
CA ASP A 68 -2.72 -6.37 7.12
C ASP A 68 -2.60 -4.84 6.94
N GLY A 69 -3.51 -4.25 6.20
CA GLY A 69 -3.53 -2.80 5.94
C GLY A 69 -3.83 -2.47 4.49
N VAL A 70 -3.63 -1.22 4.10
CA VAL A 70 -3.88 -0.73 2.74
C VAL A 70 -2.65 -0.93 1.88
N SER A 71 -2.79 -1.70 0.80
CA SER A 71 -1.77 -1.86 -0.22
C SER A 71 -2.42 -1.81 -1.60
N ALA A 72 -1.77 -1.17 -2.57
CA ALA A 72 -2.23 -1.08 -3.95
C ALA A 72 -3.69 -0.57 -4.10
N GLY A 73 -4.12 0.36 -3.25
CA GLY A 73 -5.51 0.88 -3.25
C GLY A 73 -6.56 -0.10 -2.73
N ARG A 74 -6.14 -1.20 -2.11
CA ARG A 74 -7.03 -2.23 -1.53
C ARG A 74 -6.70 -2.42 -0.06
N LEU A 75 -7.73 -2.70 0.75
CA LEU A 75 -7.50 -3.16 2.11
C LEU A 75 -7.20 -4.66 2.08
N TRP A 76 -6.13 -5.06 2.73
CA TRP A 76 -5.72 -6.43 2.92
C TRP A 76 -5.87 -6.82 4.39
N ARG A 77 -6.29 -8.05 4.62
CA ARG A 77 -6.42 -8.62 5.96
C ARG A 77 -5.99 -10.08 5.93
N ASN A 78 -4.97 -10.43 6.70
CA ASN A 78 -4.30 -11.73 6.66
C ASN A 78 -3.96 -12.16 5.22
N GLY A 79 -3.46 -11.23 4.40
CA GLY A 79 -3.13 -11.48 3.00
C GLY A 79 -4.32 -11.73 2.07
N ARG A 80 -5.55 -11.45 2.50
CA ARG A 80 -6.73 -11.48 1.64
C ARG A 80 -7.23 -10.06 1.34
N PRO A 81 -7.54 -9.74 0.07
CA PRO A 81 -8.13 -8.46 -0.26
C PRO A 81 -9.57 -8.40 0.28
N VAL A 82 -9.84 -7.39 1.09
CA VAL A 82 -11.17 -7.10 1.64
C VAL A 82 -11.88 -6.17 0.67
N VAL A 83 -13.00 -6.63 0.12
CA VAL A 83 -13.86 -5.80 -0.72
C VAL A 83 -14.63 -4.82 0.18
N LEU A 84 -14.18 -3.58 0.20
CA LEU A 84 -14.81 -2.50 0.94
C LEU A 84 -16.15 -2.15 0.30
N LYS A 85 -17.20 -2.03 1.12
CA LYS A 85 -18.56 -1.73 0.62
C LYS A 85 -18.63 -0.32 0.03
N ASP A 86 -17.78 0.60 0.52
CA ASP A 86 -17.63 1.96 -0.03
C ASP A 86 -16.95 1.99 -1.40
N ALA A 87 -15.96 1.12 -1.65
CA ALA A 87 -15.35 0.98 -2.98
C ALA A 87 -16.39 0.55 -4.03
N ARG A 88 -17.36 -0.28 -3.61
CA ARG A 88 -18.47 -0.74 -4.46
C ARG A 88 -19.51 0.34 -4.76
N ARG A 89 -19.65 1.36 -3.90
CA ARG A 89 -20.50 2.54 -4.14
C ARG A 89 -19.82 3.52 -5.09
N ARG A 90 -18.49 3.63 -5.04
CA ARG A 90 -17.70 4.50 -5.94
C ARG A 90 -17.46 3.91 -7.33
N ALA A 91 -17.26 2.59 -7.44
CA ALA A 91 -17.21 1.90 -8.72
C ALA A 91 -18.51 2.02 -9.54
N ARG A 92 -19.64 2.35 -8.88
CA ARG A 92 -20.93 2.64 -9.53
C ARG A 92 -21.21 4.14 -9.72
N GLY A 93 -20.37 5.02 -9.19
CA GLY A 93 -20.52 6.49 -9.30
C GLY A 93 -19.63 7.13 -10.37
N ALA A 94 -18.83 6.34 -11.08
CA ALA A 94 -18.03 6.74 -12.23
C ALA A 94 -18.66 6.28 -13.58
N ALA A 95 -19.99 6.19 -13.61
CA ALA A 95 -20.78 5.89 -14.79
C ALA A 95 -21.68 7.09 -15.13
#